data_AF-A0A7J2L4Z3-F1
#
_entry.id   AF-A0A7J2L4Z3-F1
#
_cell.length_a   1.000
_cell.length_b   1.000
_cell.length_c   1.000
_cell.angle_alpha   90.00
_cell.angle_beta   90.00
_cell.angle_gamma   90.00
#
_symmetry.space_group_name_H-M   'P 1'
#
loop_
_entity.id
_entity.type
_entity.pdbx_description
1 polymer ?
#
loop_
_entity_poly.entity_id
_entity_poly.type
_entity_poly.pdbx_seq_one_letter_code
_entity_poly.pdbx_strand_id
1 'polypeptide(L)'
;MILILLPCNKGAKIGDYRKGLYWRVLIKHLEKHEIRKRVIIGAIDCIPLRYRLGDCIVLEDEMWRVKGYESYPKYDPEIIETMARCVYEGIIRVSSRFEKIYILVNVRLYYEAAKRMMKKWRPRNVVIVEVRDTRPGKFTQKIARFVQELAKELQYK
;
A
#
# COMPACT_ATOMS: atom_id res chain seq x y z
N MET A 1 -13.42 -8.61 -4.06
CA MET A 1 -11.98 -8.39 -4.35
C MET A 1 -11.33 -7.65 -3.19
N ILE A 2 -10.07 -7.97 -2.83
CA ILE A 2 -9.30 -7.30 -1.77
C ILE A 2 -8.18 -6.45 -2.38
N LEU A 3 -7.86 -5.31 -1.76
CA LEU A 3 -6.68 -4.50 -2.07
C LEU A 3 -5.68 -4.56 -0.91
N ILE A 4 -4.40 -4.80 -1.22
CA ILE A 4 -3.29 -4.64 -0.27
C ILE A 4 -2.40 -3.50 -0.74
N LEU A 5 -2.25 -2.48 0.10
CA LEU A 5 -1.38 -1.34 -0.13
C LEU A 5 -0.04 -1.54 0.58
N LEU A 6 1.02 -1.58 -0.21
CA LEU A 6 2.42 -1.63 0.22
C LEU A 6 3.08 -0.25 0.09
N PRO A 7 4.27 -0.02 0.68
CA PRO A 7 5.03 1.18 0.34
C PRO A 7 5.49 1.11 -1.13
N CYS A 8 5.59 2.26 -1.78
CA CYS A 8 6.28 2.36 -3.07
C CYS A 8 7.77 1.94 -2.96
N ASN A 9 8.42 1.78 -4.11
CA ASN A 9 9.85 1.47 -4.17
C ASN A 9 10.49 2.07 -5.42
N LYS A 10 11.82 1.91 -5.57
CA LYS A 10 12.61 2.43 -6.71
C LYS A 10 12.12 1.94 -8.09
N GLY A 11 11.27 0.90 -8.12
CA GLY A 11 10.57 0.45 -9.32
C GLY A 11 9.69 1.51 -9.98
N ALA A 12 9.29 2.59 -9.28
CA ALA A 12 8.61 3.74 -9.88
C ALA A 12 9.34 4.27 -11.12
N LYS A 13 10.68 4.38 -11.06
CA LYS A 13 11.51 4.91 -12.15
C LYS A 13 11.26 4.21 -13.49
N ILE A 14 11.00 2.91 -13.44
CA ILE A 14 10.74 2.08 -14.63
C ILE A 14 9.25 1.69 -14.78
N GLY A 15 8.38 2.17 -13.88
CA GLY A 15 6.95 1.84 -13.87
C GLY A 15 6.66 0.40 -13.43
N ASP A 16 7.48 -0.17 -12.54
CA ASP A 16 7.31 -1.56 -12.10
C ASP A 16 7.75 -1.78 -10.63
N TYR A 17 6.81 -1.60 -9.69
CA TYR A 17 7.03 -1.88 -8.28
C TYR A 17 7.23 -3.36 -7.95
N ARG A 18 6.84 -4.29 -8.84
CA ARG A 18 6.93 -5.74 -8.59
C ARG A 18 8.37 -6.19 -8.41
N LYS A 19 9.35 -5.42 -8.86
CA LYS A 19 10.78 -5.69 -8.62
C LYS A 19 11.23 -5.40 -7.19
N GLY A 20 10.45 -4.65 -6.42
CA GLY A 20 10.76 -4.32 -5.03
C GLY A 20 10.64 -5.53 -4.09
N LEU A 21 11.49 -5.57 -3.05
CA LEU A 21 11.55 -6.69 -2.09
C LEU A 21 10.18 -7.05 -1.50
N TYR A 22 9.47 -6.07 -0.94
CA TYR A 22 8.20 -6.33 -0.25
C TYR A 22 7.09 -6.77 -1.20
N TRP A 23 7.07 -6.23 -2.43
CA TRP A 23 6.15 -6.64 -3.47
C TRP A 23 6.39 -8.08 -3.89
N ARG A 24 7.64 -8.46 -4.17
CA ARG A 24 7.99 -9.86 -4.50
C ARG A 24 7.61 -10.82 -3.38
N VAL A 25 7.87 -10.45 -2.13
CA VAL A 25 7.51 -11.28 -0.97
C VAL A 25 6.00 -11.44 -0.87
N LEU A 26 5.23 -10.36 -0.99
CA LEU A 26 3.77 -10.41 -0.96
C LEU A 26 3.23 -11.32 -2.08
N ILE A 27 3.66 -11.09 -3.32
CA ILE A 27 3.24 -11.87 -4.50
C ILE A 27 3.54 -13.36 -4.29
N LYS A 28 4.77 -13.71 -3.92
CA LYS A 28 5.18 -15.09 -3.65
C LYS A 28 4.27 -15.77 -2.64
N HIS A 29 3.90 -15.08 -1.56
CA HIS A 29 3.04 -15.66 -0.54
C HIS A 29 1.57 -15.74 -1.00
N LEU A 30 1.07 -14.76 -1.76
CA LEU A 30 -0.28 -14.82 -2.33
C LEU A 30 -0.42 -15.99 -3.31
N GLU A 31 0.61 -16.25 -4.12
CA GLU A 31 0.67 -17.38 -5.05
C GLU A 31 0.78 -18.71 -4.30
N LYS A 32 1.67 -18.80 -3.30
CA LYS A 32 1.83 -20.00 -2.46
C LYS A 32 0.50 -20.44 -1.80
N HIS A 33 -0.34 -19.49 -1.42
CA HIS A 33 -1.63 -19.75 -0.80
C HIS A 33 -2.81 -19.70 -1.80
N GLU A 34 -2.54 -19.63 -3.11
CA GLU A 34 -3.53 -19.66 -4.20
C GLU A 34 -4.60 -18.54 -4.13
N ILE A 35 -4.34 -17.45 -3.39
CA ILE A 35 -5.27 -16.33 -3.25
C ILE A 35 -4.91 -15.12 -4.13
N ARG A 36 -3.85 -15.21 -4.95
CA ARG A 36 -3.39 -14.09 -5.81
C ARG A 36 -4.49 -13.52 -6.72
N LYS A 37 -5.40 -14.35 -7.22
CA LYS A 37 -6.51 -13.93 -8.10
C LYS A 37 -7.61 -13.14 -7.37
N ARG A 38 -7.64 -13.19 -6.03
CA ARG A 38 -8.63 -12.48 -5.19
C ARG A 38 -8.09 -11.16 -4.63
N VAL A 39 -6.84 -10.83 -4.95
CA VAL A 39 -6.11 -9.70 -4.37
C VAL A 39 -5.51 -8.84 -5.47
N ILE A 40 -5.76 -7.54 -5.42
CA ILE A 40 -5.00 -6.52 -6.16
C ILE A 40 -3.97 -5.91 -5.21
N ILE A 41 -2.80 -5.59 -5.75
CA ILE A 41 -1.73 -4.92 -5.01
C ILE A 41 -1.66 -3.47 -5.46
N GLY A 42 -1.42 -2.54 -4.53
CA GLY A 42 -1.15 -1.15 -4.82
C GLY A 42 -0.05 -0.58 -3.94
N ALA A 43 0.40 0.62 -4.26
CA ALA A 43 1.34 1.40 -3.48
C ALA A 43 0.64 2.58 -2.81
N ILE A 44 1.06 2.89 -1.58
CA ILE A 44 1.07 4.28 -1.12
C ILE A 44 2.36 4.92 -1.64
N ASP A 45 2.24 5.99 -2.44
CA ASP A 45 3.37 6.69 -3.04
C ASP A 45 3.27 8.21 -2.83
N CYS A 46 4.38 8.85 -2.51
CA CYS A 46 4.51 10.31 -2.43
C CYS A 46 4.77 10.98 -3.79
N ILE A 47 5.12 10.22 -4.84
CA ILE A 47 5.35 10.76 -6.19
C ILE A 47 4.12 11.54 -6.69
N PRO A 48 2.89 11.00 -6.66
CA PRO A 48 1.72 11.74 -7.14
C PRO A 48 1.52 13.08 -6.43
N LEU A 49 1.76 13.14 -5.12
CA LEU A 49 1.68 14.40 -4.38
C LEU A 49 2.76 15.41 -4.83
N ARG A 50 4.01 14.96 -4.96
CA ARG A 50 5.14 15.84 -5.30
C ARG A 50 5.07 16.39 -6.72
N TYR A 51 4.59 15.57 -7.65
CA TYR A 51 4.53 15.91 -9.08
C TYR A 51 3.12 16.22 -9.57
N ARG A 52 2.14 16.35 -8.65
CA ARG A 52 0.73 16.69 -8.94
C ARG A 52 0.05 15.71 -9.92
N LEU A 53 0.25 14.40 -9.73
CA LEU A 53 -0.27 13.33 -10.59
C LEU A 53 -1.56 12.70 -10.04
N GLY A 54 -2.34 13.49 -9.29
CA GLY A 54 -3.57 13.06 -8.61
C GLY A 54 -3.30 12.50 -7.21
N ASP A 55 -3.96 11.40 -6.88
CA ASP A 55 -3.93 10.79 -5.54
C ASP A 55 -2.73 9.87 -5.30
N CYS A 56 -2.49 9.56 -4.03
CA CYS A 56 -1.31 8.84 -3.54
C CYS A 56 -1.47 7.31 -3.53
N ILE A 57 -2.55 6.78 -4.13
CA ILE A 57 -2.73 5.34 -4.32
C ILE A 57 -2.43 4.99 -5.77
N VAL A 58 -1.45 4.12 -5.98
CA VAL A 58 -1.07 3.64 -7.32
C VAL A 58 -1.27 2.13 -7.38
N LEU A 59 -2.31 1.68 -8.08
CA LEU A 59 -2.57 0.26 -8.26
C LEU A 59 -1.52 -0.41 -9.17
N GLU A 60 -1.43 -1.73 -9.13
CA GLU A 60 -0.44 -2.48 -9.92
C GLU A 60 -0.62 -2.37 -11.45
N ASP A 61 -1.83 -2.06 -11.90
CA ASP A 61 -2.19 -1.73 -13.29
C ASP A 61 -2.02 -0.23 -13.61
N GLU A 62 -1.78 0.61 -12.60
CA GLU A 62 -1.64 2.07 -12.72
C GLU A 62 -0.19 2.57 -12.58
N MET A 63 0.80 1.67 -12.50
CA MET A 63 2.20 2.04 -12.25
C MET A 63 2.79 2.96 -13.33
N TRP A 64 2.19 3.01 -14.52
CA TRP A 64 2.55 3.95 -15.58
C TRP A 64 2.43 5.41 -15.13
N ARG A 65 1.53 5.73 -14.19
CA ARG A 65 1.30 7.10 -13.66
C ARG A 65 2.56 7.70 -13.06
N VAL A 66 3.43 6.87 -12.48
CA VAL A 66 4.65 7.30 -11.78
C VAL A 66 5.92 6.95 -12.54
N LYS A 67 5.81 6.38 -13.75
CA LYS A 67 6.95 5.97 -14.55
C LYS A 67 7.84 7.17 -14.87
N GLY A 68 9.15 7.01 -14.69
CA GLY A 68 10.14 8.06 -14.95
C GLY A 68 10.41 9.00 -13.77
N TYR A 69 9.57 8.95 -12.72
CA TYR A 69 9.80 9.75 -11.51
C TYR A 69 10.59 8.96 -10.46
N GLU A 70 11.41 9.67 -9.69
CA GLU A 70 12.10 9.13 -8.52
C GLU A 70 11.91 10.09 -7.34
N SER A 71 11.47 9.55 -6.21
CA SER A 71 11.23 10.32 -5.00
C SER A 71 11.36 9.42 -3.78
N TYR A 72 12.28 9.76 -2.89
CA TYR A 72 12.40 9.08 -1.60
C TYR A 72 11.38 9.67 -0.60
N PRO A 73 10.59 8.83 0.10
CA PRO A 73 9.62 9.28 1.11
C PRO A 73 10.33 9.70 2.41
N LYS A 74 11.10 10.79 2.33
CA LYS A 74 11.69 11.45 3.50
C LYS A 74 10.55 11.87 4.43
N TYR A 75 10.69 11.50 5.70
CA TYR A 75 9.73 11.91 6.71
C TYR A 75 9.81 13.41 6.91
N ASP A 76 8.65 14.05 6.86
CA ASP A 76 8.46 15.47 7.08
C ASP A 76 7.08 15.64 7.75
N PRO A 77 7.02 16.14 9.00
CA PRO A 77 5.76 16.36 9.71
C PRO A 77 4.80 17.31 8.99
N GLU A 78 5.32 18.30 8.26
CA GLU A 78 4.52 19.36 7.64
C GLU A 78 3.64 18.83 6.51
N ILE A 79 4.14 17.81 5.79
CA ILE A 79 3.41 17.21 4.68
C ILE A 79 2.45 16.10 5.11
N ILE A 80 2.43 15.69 6.38
CA ILE A 80 1.60 14.55 6.84
C ILE A 80 0.12 14.79 6.54
N GLU A 81 -0.38 16.00 6.79
CA GLU A 81 -1.79 16.31 6.56
C GLU A 81 -2.15 16.25 5.07
N THR A 82 -1.30 16.84 4.23
CA THR A 82 -1.47 16.83 2.77
C THR A 82 -1.35 15.41 2.21
N MET A 83 -0.39 14.61 2.69
CA MET A 83 -0.24 13.21 2.33
C MET A 83 -1.46 12.38 2.78
N ALA A 84 -1.99 12.62 3.99
CA ALA A 84 -3.16 11.93 4.49
C ALA A 84 -4.40 12.21 3.62
N ARG A 85 -4.58 13.46 3.16
CA ARG A 85 -5.62 13.83 2.21
C ARG A 85 -5.41 13.16 0.85
N CYS A 86 -4.19 13.17 0.33
CA CYS A 86 -3.84 12.54 -0.94
C CYS A 86 -4.06 11.00 -0.91
N VAL A 87 -3.79 10.34 0.23
CA VAL A 87 -4.12 8.92 0.44
C VAL A 87 -5.64 8.73 0.51
N TYR A 88 -6.35 9.61 1.23
CA TYR A 88 -7.81 9.54 1.34
C TYR A 88 -8.51 9.64 -0.02
N GLU A 89 -8.11 10.60 -0.85
CA GLU A 89 -8.65 10.80 -2.20
C GLU A 89 -8.46 9.53 -3.05
N GLY A 90 -7.30 8.88 -2.96
CA GLY A 90 -7.03 7.62 -3.64
C GLY A 90 -7.86 6.45 -3.08
N ILE A 91 -8.03 6.37 -1.77
CA ILE A 91 -8.91 5.39 -1.13
C ILE A 91 -10.36 5.55 -1.62
N ILE A 92 -10.89 6.78 -1.65
CA ILE A 92 -12.25 7.04 -2.13
C ILE A 92 -12.40 6.61 -3.60
N ARG A 93 -11.43 6.98 -4.44
CA ARG A 93 -11.43 6.61 -5.87
C ARG A 93 -11.52 5.10 -6.09
N VAL A 94 -10.83 4.31 -5.26
CA VAL A 94 -10.76 2.85 -5.45
C VAL A 94 -11.76 2.07 -4.58
N SER A 95 -12.40 2.71 -3.59
CA SER A 95 -13.16 2.03 -2.54
C SER A 95 -14.28 1.13 -3.07
N SER A 96 -15.02 1.56 -4.09
CA SER A 96 -16.14 0.79 -4.66
C SER A 96 -15.70 -0.51 -5.34
N ARG A 97 -14.41 -0.65 -5.70
CA ARG A 97 -13.85 -1.84 -6.37
C ARG A 97 -13.44 -2.94 -5.38
N PHE A 98 -13.37 -2.62 -4.09
CA PHE A 98 -12.75 -3.49 -3.09
C PHE A 98 -13.62 -3.64 -1.84
N GLU A 99 -13.91 -4.88 -1.48
CA GLU A 99 -14.62 -5.22 -0.23
C GLU A 99 -13.80 -4.82 0.99
N LYS A 100 -12.48 -4.93 0.88
CA LYS A 100 -11.53 -4.62 1.94
C LYS A 100 -10.24 -4.07 1.37
N ILE A 101 -9.69 -3.05 2.03
CA ILE A 101 -8.41 -2.44 1.72
C ILE A 101 -7.52 -2.55 2.96
N TYR A 102 -6.40 -3.24 2.83
CA TYR A 102 -5.39 -3.36 3.88
C TYR A 102 -4.21 -2.44 3.59
N ILE A 103 -3.89 -1.55 4.52
CA ILE A 103 -2.68 -0.72 4.46
C ILE A 103 -1.58 -1.41 5.27
N LEU A 104 -0.56 -1.92 4.56
CA LEU A 104 0.56 -2.64 5.12
C LEU A 104 1.85 -1.90 4.72
N VAL A 105 2.27 -0.93 5.54
CA VAL A 105 3.43 -0.07 5.26
C VAL A 105 4.35 0.05 6.46
N ASN A 106 5.67 0.01 6.23
CA ASN A 106 6.70 0.25 7.24
C ASN A 106 7.44 1.58 7.08
N VAL A 107 7.12 2.35 6.03
CA VAL A 107 7.66 3.69 5.81
C VAL A 107 6.93 4.67 6.72
N ARG A 108 7.66 5.35 7.61
CA ARG A 108 7.10 6.22 8.65
C ARG A 108 6.13 7.27 8.10
N LEU A 109 6.50 7.98 7.03
CA LEU A 109 5.65 8.98 6.39
C LEU A 109 4.28 8.40 5.98
N TYR A 110 4.29 7.23 5.34
CA TYR A 110 3.08 6.59 4.84
C TYR A 110 2.21 6.05 5.97
N TYR A 111 2.84 5.48 7.00
CA TYR A 111 2.12 4.99 8.17
C TYR A 111 1.43 6.13 8.93
N GLU A 112 2.13 7.23 9.19
CA GLU A 112 1.56 8.38 9.89
C GLU A 112 0.47 9.08 9.06
N ALA A 113 0.65 9.22 7.74
CA ALA A 113 -0.38 9.73 6.84
C ALA A 113 -1.63 8.83 6.84
N ALA A 114 -1.48 7.51 6.78
CA ALA A 114 -2.59 6.57 6.86
C ALA A 114 -3.32 6.66 8.21
N LYS A 115 -2.58 6.75 9.33
CA LYS A 115 -3.18 6.96 10.66
C LYS A 115 -3.94 8.28 10.76
N ARG A 116 -3.37 9.37 10.24
CA ARG A 116 -4.03 10.67 10.18
C ARG A 116 -5.33 10.60 9.36
N MET A 117 -5.29 9.94 8.21
CA MET A 117 -6.47 9.69 7.40
C MET A 117 -7.55 8.92 8.17
N MET A 118 -7.19 7.81 8.80
CA MET A 118 -8.12 7.00 9.57
C MET A 118 -8.72 7.78 10.74
N LYS A 119 -7.94 8.64 11.41
CA LYS A 119 -8.46 9.49 12.49
C LYS A 119 -9.54 10.46 12.00
N LYS A 120 -9.34 11.06 10.82
CA LYS A 120 -10.15 12.17 10.31
C LYS A 120 -11.37 11.74 9.50
N TRP A 121 -11.23 10.77 8.59
CA TRP A 121 -12.29 10.41 7.63
C TRP A 121 -12.86 9.00 7.80
N ARG A 122 -12.17 8.11 8.53
CA ARG A 122 -12.65 6.75 8.89
C ARG A 122 -13.35 5.97 7.75
N PRO A 123 -12.68 5.74 6.59
CA PRO A 123 -13.27 4.93 5.53
C PRO A 123 -13.58 3.50 6.01
N ARG A 124 -14.82 3.02 5.76
CA ARG A 124 -15.38 1.81 6.40
C ARG A 124 -14.67 0.50 6.04
N ASN A 125 -14.19 0.38 4.81
CA ASN A 125 -13.57 -0.84 4.28
C ASN A 125 -12.04 -0.85 4.42
N VAL A 126 -11.43 0.11 5.13
CA VAL A 126 -9.97 0.21 5.27
C VAL A 126 -9.51 -0.30 6.63
N VAL A 127 -8.42 -1.07 6.63
CA VAL A 127 -7.73 -1.53 7.85
C VAL A 127 -6.24 -1.23 7.73
N ILE A 128 -5.69 -0.53 8.72
CA ILE A 128 -4.23 -0.39 8.85
C ILE A 128 -3.71 -1.63 9.57
N VAL A 129 -2.80 -2.35 8.94
CA VAL A 129 -2.11 -3.46 9.57
C VAL A 129 -0.93 -2.91 10.36
N GLU A 130 -0.97 -3.05 11.68
CA GLU A 130 0.09 -2.55 12.55
C GLU A 130 1.44 -3.24 12.26
N VAL A 131 2.48 -2.42 12.09
CA VAL A 131 3.87 -2.85 11.91
C VAL A 131 4.68 -2.31 13.08
N ARG A 132 4.96 -3.15 14.08
CA ARG A 132 5.74 -2.76 15.26
C ARG A 132 7.24 -2.67 14.99
N ASP A 133 7.75 -3.54 14.12
CA ASP A 133 9.16 -3.63 13.78
C ASP A 133 9.34 -3.33 12.28
N THR A 134 9.96 -2.18 12.00
CA THR A 134 10.09 -1.64 10.65
C THR A 134 11.32 -2.18 9.91
N ARG A 135 12.19 -2.96 10.58
CA ARG A 135 13.39 -3.56 9.96
C ARG A 135 12.98 -4.40 8.76
N PRO A 136 13.69 -4.32 7.61
CA PRO A 136 13.27 -4.99 6.37
C PRO A 136 12.92 -6.47 6.53
N GLY A 137 13.76 -7.26 7.21
CA GLY A 137 13.51 -8.68 7.44
C GLY A 137 12.33 -9.00 8.35
N LYS A 138 11.97 -8.08 9.25
CA LYS A 138 10.81 -8.22 10.15
C LYS A 138 9.53 -7.84 9.43
N PHE A 139 9.60 -6.83 8.57
CA PHE A 139 8.48 -6.46 7.72
C PHE A 139 8.16 -7.54 6.67
N THR A 140 9.16 -8.19 6.06
CA THR A 140 8.90 -9.34 5.17
C THR A 140 8.25 -10.51 5.91
N GLN A 141 8.68 -10.82 7.14
CA GLN A 141 8.01 -11.81 8.00
C GLN A 141 6.56 -11.41 8.32
N LYS A 142 6.30 -10.13 8.58
CA LYS A 142 4.95 -9.61 8.81
C LYS A 142 4.07 -9.76 7.57
N ILE A 143 4.59 -9.46 6.37
CA ILE A 143 3.89 -9.69 5.09
C ILE A 143 3.51 -11.17 4.96
N ALA A 144 4.46 -12.08 5.18
CA ALA A 144 4.21 -13.52 5.08
C ALA A 144 3.10 -13.99 6.04
N ARG A 145 3.17 -13.58 7.31
CA ARG A 145 2.15 -13.91 8.33
C ARG A 145 0.78 -13.33 7.98
N PHE A 146 0.75 -12.07 7.56
CA PHE A 146 -0.49 -11.41 7.15
C PHE A 146 -1.16 -12.17 6.00
N VAL A 147 -0.42 -12.57 4.98
CA VAL A 147 -0.97 -13.36 3.86
C VAL A 147 -1.49 -14.72 4.33
N GLN A 148 -0.77 -15.39 5.23
CA GLN A 148 -1.21 -16.66 5.79
C GLN A 148 -2.53 -16.53 6.56
N GLU A 149 -2.68 -15.47 7.36
CA GLU A 149 -3.92 -15.15 8.08
C GLU A 149 -5.05 -14.84 7.11
N LEU A 150 -4.79 -13.98 6.11
CA LEU A 150 -5.76 -13.63 5.09
C LEU A 150 -6.23 -14.85 4.28
N ALA A 151 -5.31 -15.76 3.95
CA ALA A 151 -5.66 -16.99 3.23
C ALA A 151 -6.63 -17.86 4.04
N LYS A 152 -6.40 -17.99 5.35
CA LYS A 152 -7.34 -18.71 6.24
C LYS A 152 -8.71 -18.03 6.22
N GLU A 153 -8.77 -16.72 6.43
CA GLU A 153 -10.04 -15.96 6.39
C GLU A 153 -10.82 -16.15 5.08
N LEU A 154 -10.11 -16.28 3.96
CA LEU A 154 -10.70 -16.46 2.64
C LEU A 154 -11.09 -17.90 2.29
N GLN A 155 -10.58 -18.90 3.02
CA GLN A 155 -10.99 -20.30 2.88
C GLN A 155 -12.29 -20.60 3.64
N TYR A 156 -12.58 -19.86 4.70
CA TYR A 156 -13.80 -20.01 5.51
C TYR A 156 -14.95 -19.06 5.07
N LYS A 157 -14.83 -18.43 3.89
CA LYS A 157 -15.84 -17.55 3.28
C LYS A 157 -16.11 -17.99 1.84
#